data_AF-A0A8J2YHN3-F1
#
_entry.id   AF-A0A8J2YHN3-F1
#
_cell.length_a   1.000
_cell.length_b   1.000
_cell.length_c   1.000
_cell.angle_alpha   90.00
_cell.angle_beta   90.00
_cell.angle_gamma   90.00
#
_symmetry.space_group_name_H-M   'P 1'
#
loop_
_entity.id
_entity.type
_entity.pdbx_description
1 polymer ?
#
loop_
_entity_poly.entity_id
_entity_poly.type
_entity_poly.pdbx_seq_one_letter_code
_entity_poly.pdbx_strand_id
1 'polypeptide(L)' 'MAVRADFSDEEWEALLRVSRGLPEAGLVPSVLVDILADAGVVSRRGRKPVLSEKGKRLILKEKQWHGLG' A
#
# COMPACT_ATOMS: atom_id res chain seq x y z
N MET A 1 10.93 -10.10 -5.62
CA MET A 1 10.92 -8.72 -5.10
C MET A 1 9.75 -8.02 -5.75
N ALA A 2 8.76 -7.53 -5.00
CA ALA A 2 7.74 -6.67 -5.59
C ALA A 2 8.33 -5.26 -5.65
N VAL A 3 8.51 -4.71 -6.84
CA VAL A 3 8.98 -3.32 -7.05
C VAL A 3 7.73 -2.46 -7.21
N ARG A 4 7.80 -1.14 -6.96
CA ARG A 4 6.72 -0.21 -7.35
C ARG A 4 6.23 -0.45 -8.78
N ALA A 5 7.10 -0.91 -9.68
CA ALA A 5 6.79 -1.26 -11.07
C ALA A 5 5.68 -2.31 -11.25
N ASP A 6 5.35 -3.10 -10.21
CA ASP A 6 4.26 -4.07 -10.25
C ASP A 6 2.89 -3.45 -9.90
N PHE A 7 2.85 -2.17 -9.52
CA PHE A 7 1.64 -1.44 -9.19
C PHE A 7 1.42 -0.29 -10.18
N SER A 8 0.17 -0.14 -10.61
CA SER A 8 -0.32 1.09 -11.23
C SER A 8 -0.26 2.27 -10.25
N ASP A 9 -0.32 3.50 -10.77
CA ASP A 9 -0.37 4.70 -9.94
C ASP A 9 -1.58 4.69 -8.99
N GLU A 10 -2.71 4.14 -9.41
CA GLU A 10 -3.91 4.03 -8.59
C GLU A 10 -3.72 3.06 -7.42
N GLU A 11 -3.13 1.89 -7.65
CA GLU A 11 -2.83 0.91 -6.59
C GLU A 11 -1.75 1.45 -5.65
N TRP A 12 -0.77 2.18 -6.19
CA TRP A 12 0.27 2.83 -5.39
C TRP A 12 -0.32 3.90 -4.47
N GLU A 13 -1.18 4.78 -4.99
CA GLU A 13 -1.89 5.78 -4.19
C GLU A 13 -2.81 5.13 -3.15
N ALA A 14 -3.48 4.03 -3.49
CA ALA A 14 -4.26 3.26 -2.53
C ALA A 14 -3.40 2.70 -1.40
N LEU A 15 -2.23 2.14 -1.71
CA LEU A 15 -1.28 1.65 -0.71
C LEU A 15 -0.79 2.78 0.20
N LEU A 16 -0.51 3.96 -0.36
CA LEU A 16 -0.12 5.15 0.40
C LEU A 16 -1.27 5.62 1.30
N ARG A 17 -2.52 5.63 0.84
CA ARG A 17 -3.70 5.95 1.68
C ARG A 17 -3.86 4.97 2.83
N VAL A 18 -3.71 3.66 2.58
CA VAL A 18 -3.72 2.65 3.65
C VAL A 18 -2.60 2.92 4.66
N SER A 19 -1.41 3.33 4.20
CA SER A 19 -0.28 3.64 5.09
C SER A 19 -0.51 4.85 6.01
N ARG A 20 -1.37 5.81 5.59
CA ARG A 20 -1.72 7.00 6.38
C ARG A 20 -2.74 6.70 7.49
N GLY A 21 -3.44 5.58 7.40
CA GLY A 21 -4.46 5.19 8.38
C GLY A 21 -5.81 5.83 8.09
N LEU A 22 -6.71 5.85 9.09
CA LEU A 22 -8.02 6.49 8.95
C LEU A 22 -7.90 8.02 9.12
N PRO A 23 -8.68 8.81 8.36
CA PRO A 23 -9.79 8.40 7.49
C PRO A 23 -9.40 7.90 6.09
N GLU A 24 -8.18 8.15 5.61
CA GLU A 24 -7.74 7.93 4.23
C GLU A 24 -7.86 6.48 3.79
N ALA A 25 -7.46 5.55 4.66
CA ALA A 25 -7.57 4.11 4.44
C ALA A 25 -9.02 3.65 4.27
N GLY A 26 -9.98 4.38 4.84
CA GLY A 26 -11.42 4.12 4.70
C GLY A 26 -12.00 4.63 3.37
N LEU A 27 -11.28 5.49 2.66
CA LEU A 27 -11.65 5.99 1.34
C LEU A 27 -11.11 5.11 0.20
N VAL A 28 -10.35 4.06 0.52
CA VAL A 28 -9.80 3.15 -0.49
C VAL A 28 -10.89 2.16 -0.91
N PRO A 29 -11.24 2.09 -2.21
CA PRO A 29 -12.17 1.09 -2.71
C PRO A 29 -11.79 -0.34 -2.31
N SER A 30 -12.79 -1.15 -1.96
CA SER A 30 -12.56 -2.54 -1.50
C SER A 30 -11.80 -3.39 -2.51
N VAL A 31 -12.03 -3.16 -3.82
CA VAL A 31 -11.32 -3.84 -4.91
C VAL A 31 -9.82 -3.58 -4.85
N LEU A 32 -9.39 -2.33 -4.65
CA LEU A 32 -7.97 -1.99 -4.51
C LEU A 32 -7.39 -2.58 -3.22
N VAL A 33 -8.17 -2.62 -2.13
CA VAL A 33 -7.76 -3.30 -0.89
C VAL A 33 -7.53 -4.79 -1.14
N ASP A 34 -8.37 -5.45 -1.94
CA ASP A 34 -8.22 -6.86 -2.29
C ASP A 34 -6.98 -7.11 -3.14
N ILE A 35 -6.74 -6.29 -4.17
CA ILE A 35 -5.51 -6.36 -4.98
C ILE A 35 -4.25 -6.21 -4.10
N LEU A 36 -4.24 -5.21 -3.21
CA LEU A 36 -3.12 -4.98 -2.30
C LEU A 36 -2.96 -6.10 -1.25
N ALA A 37 -4.05 -6.78 -0.88
CA ALA A 37 -4.03 -7.93 0.00
C ALA A 37 -3.49 -9.18 -0.71
N ASP A 38 -3.89 -9.42 -1.96
CA ASP A 38 -3.40 -10.51 -2.80
C ASP A 38 -1.90 -10.35 -3.10
N ALA A 39 -1.46 -9.10 -3.31
CA ALA A 39 -0.04 -8.76 -3.40
C ALA A 39 0.72 -8.89 -2.05
N GLY A 40 0.01 -9.16 -0.95
CA GLY A 40 0.56 -9.36 0.39
C GLY A 40 1.16 -8.09 1.01
N VAL A 41 0.81 -6.91 0.51
CA VAL A 41 1.30 -5.62 1.03
C VAL A 41 0.33 -5.00 2.03
N VAL A 42 -0.95 -5.39 1.97
CA VAL A 42 -1.99 -5.02 2.93
C VAL A 42 -2.61 -6.30 3.54
N SER A 43 -3.22 -6.19 4.71
CA SER A 43 -4.00 -7.26 5.33
C SER A 43 -5.32 -6.72 5.85
N ARG A 44 -6.39 -7.51 5.77
CA ARG A 44 -7.70 -7.15 6.34
C ARG A 44 -7.76 -7.54 7.81
N ARG A 45 -7.72 -6.56 8.71
CA ARG A 45 -7.99 -6.78 10.15
C ARG A 45 -9.41 -6.34 10.45
N GLY A 46 -10.35 -7.27 10.35
CA GLY A 46 -11.77 -6.95 10.37
C GLY A 46 -12.15 -6.10 9.15
N ARG A 47 -12.86 -4.98 9.38
CA ARG A 47 -13.26 -4.05 8.30
C ARG A 47 -12.18 -3.04 7.89
N LYS A 48 -11.00 -3.06 8.51
CA LYS A 48 -9.96 -2.06 8.28
C LYS A 48 -8.79 -2.66 7.51
N PRO A 49 -8.39 -2.08 6.36
CA PRO A 49 -7.12 -2.42 5.74
C PRO A 49 -5.97 -1.95 6.61
N VAL A 50 -4.99 -2.81 6.82
CA VAL A 50 -3.78 -2.53 7.62
C VAL A 50 -2.56 -2.85 6.77
N LEU A 51 -1.58 -1.94 6.79
CA LEU A 51 -0.34 -2.13 6.07
C LEU A 51 0.48 -3.28 6.69
N SER A 52 0.92 -4.23 5.85
CA SER A 52 1.80 -5.32 6.28
C SER A 52 3.26 -4.86 6.39
N GLU A 53 4.12 -5.67 7.02
CA GLU A 53 5.57 -5.44 7.03
C GLU A 53 6.20 -5.46 5.62
N LYS A 54 5.59 -6.18 4.66
CA LYS A 54 6.03 -6.13 3.25
C LYS A 54 5.70 -4.77 2.64
N GLY A 55 4.47 -4.27 2.86
CA GLY A 55 4.03 -2.95 2.38
C GLY A 55 4.85 -1.80 2.97
N LYS A 56 5.16 -1.84 4.27
CA LYS A 56 6.04 -0.85 4.92
C LYS A 56 7.41 -0.77 4.27
N ARG A 57 8.04 -1.93 4.05
CA ARG A 57 9.37 -2.02 3.41
C ARG A 57 9.33 -1.52 1.97
N LEU A 58 8.25 -1.78 1.25
CA LEU A 58 8.06 -1.30 -0.13
C LEU A 58 8.00 0.23 -0.18
N ILE A 59 7.17 0.86 0.65
CA ILE A 59 7.06 2.33 0.73
C ILE A 59 8.39 2.95 1.17
N LEU A 60 9.05 2.37 2.16
CA LEU A 60 10.34 2.87 2.64
C LEU A 60 11.40 2.81 1.54
N LYS A 61 11.48 1.68 0.82
CA LYS A 61 12.38 1.53 -0.31
C LYS A 61 12.09 2.61 -1.34
N GLU A 62 10.84 2.80 -1.75
CA GLU A 62 10.50 3.84 -2.74
C GLU A 62 10.94 5.25 -2.33
N LYS A 63 10.73 5.62 -1.07
CA LYS A 63 11.17 6.92 -0.54
C LYS A 63 12.69 7.10 -0.56
N GLN A 64 13.44 6.03 -0.36
CA GLN A 64 14.91 6.06 -0.44
C GLN A 64 15.42 6.16 -1.89
N TRP A 65 14.65 5.67 -2.86
CA TRP A 65 15.02 5.80 -4.29
C TRP A 65 14.71 7.19 -4.85
N HIS A 66 13.67 7.85 -4.35
CA HIS A 66 13.32 9.22 -4.74
C HIS A 66 13.91 10.31 -3.83
N GLY A 67 14.53 9.92 -2.72
CA GLY A 67 15.27 10.81 -1.84
C GLY A 67 16.76 10.51 -1.92
N LEU A 68 17.51 11.40 -2.59
CA LEU A 68 18.95 11.41 -2.88
C LEU A 68 19.32 10.96 -4.32
N GLY A 69 19.09 11.91 -5.22
CA GLY A 69 19.86 12.21 -6.42
C GLY A 69 19.74 13.71 -6.68
#